data_AF-A0A933LF49-F1
#
_entry.id   AF-A0A933LF49-F1
#
_cell.length_a   1.000
_cell.length_b   1.000
_cell.length_c   1.000
_cell.angle_alpha   90.00
_cell.angle_beta   90.00
_cell.angle_gamma   90.00
#
_symmetry.space_group_name_H-M   'P 1'
#
loop_
_entity.id
_entity.type
_entity.pdbx_description
1 polymer ?
#
loop_
_entity_poly.entity_id
_entity_poly.type
_entity_poly.pdbx_seq_one_letter_code
_entity_poly.pdbx_strand_id
1 'polypeptide(L)' 'VAGASEVLARYSATPVTLLVLGGALYTVGGIIYALQRPDPWPRVFGYHEIFHAFVVAGSAVHYAAIIIYVV' A
#
# COMPACT_ATOMS: atom_id res chain seq x y z
N VAL A 1 12.89 -23.84 -18.76
CA VAL A 1 12.56 -22.41 -19.03
C VAL A 1 11.06 -22.18 -19.28
N ALA A 2 10.23 -23.22 -19.50
CA ALA A 2 8.77 -23.08 -19.69
C ALA A 2 7.98 -22.60 -18.45
N GLY A 3 8.46 -22.87 -17.22
CA GLY A 3 7.75 -22.47 -15.99
C GLY A 3 7.86 -20.97 -15.66
N ALA A 4 8.95 -20.30 -16.06
CA ALA A 4 9.14 -18.88 -15.79
C ALA A 4 8.16 -18.01 -16.59
N SER A 5 7.95 -18.34 -17.88
CA SER A 5 6.98 -17.63 -18.73
C SER A 5 5.53 -17.82 -18.28
N GLU A 6 5.19 -18.98 -17.72
CA GLU A 6 3.84 -19.26 -17.23
C GLU A 6 3.56 -18.57 -15.88
N VAL A 7 4.56 -18.51 -14.99
CA VAL A 7 4.51 -17.68 -13.77
C VAL A 7 4.42 -16.20 -14.15
N LEU A 8 5.21 -15.70 -15.09
CA LEU A 8 5.12 -14.30 -15.57
C LEU A 8 3.80 -14.00 -16.30
N ALA A 9 3.18 -15.01 -16.93
CA ALA A 9 1.87 -14.87 -17.56
C ALA A 9 0.71 -14.90 -16.53
N ARG A 10 0.87 -15.59 -15.39
CA ARG A 10 -0.12 -15.67 -14.30
C ARG A 10 0.03 -14.53 -13.28
N TYR A 11 1.25 -14.10 -13.00
CA TYR A 11 1.58 -12.88 -12.25
C TYR A 11 1.86 -11.77 -13.26
N SER A 12 0.81 -11.24 -13.87
CA SER A 12 0.93 -10.02 -14.66
C SER A 12 1.58 -8.93 -13.82
N ALA A 13 2.25 -7.96 -14.44
CA ALA A 13 2.94 -6.89 -13.71
C ALA A 13 1.99 -6.14 -12.75
N THR A 14 0.71 -6.08 -13.10
CA THR A 14 -0.32 -5.30 -12.41
C THR A 14 -0.59 -5.73 -10.95
N PRO A 15 -0.90 -7.00 -10.60
CA PRO A 15 -1.07 -7.42 -9.21
C PRO A 15 0.18 -7.17 -8.37
N VAL A 16 1.38 -7.39 -8.93
CA VAL A 16 2.65 -7.09 -8.25
C VAL A 16 2.78 -5.58 -8.01
N THR A 17 2.44 -4.75 -9.00
CA THR A 17 2.43 -3.28 -8.85
C THR A 17 1.46 -2.84 -7.74
N LEU A 18 0.26 -3.43 -7.66
CA LEU A 18 -0.69 -3.10 -6.58
C LEU A 18 -0.14 -3.48 -5.21
N LEU A 19 0.48 -4.67 -5.08
CA LEU A 19 1.10 -5.09 -3.82
C LEU A 19 2.23 -4.13 -3.39
N VAL A 20 3.11 -3.77 -4.32
CA VAL A 20 4.21 -2.82 -4.08
C VAL A 20 3.67 -1.43 -3.73
N LEU A 21 2.66 -0.94 -4.45
CA LEU A 21 2.05 0.37 -4.19
C LEU A 21 1.38 0.41 -2.81
N GLY A 22 0.60 -0.63 -2.44
CA GLY A 22 0.00 -0.73 -1.12
C GLY A 22 1.06 -0.78 -0.02
N GLY A 23 2.13 -1.55 -0.21
CA GLY A 23 3.26 -1.62 0.72
C GLY A 23 4.02 -0.29 0.85
N ALA A 24 4.18 0.45 -0.24
CA ALA A 24 4.79 1.78 -0.24
C ALA A 24 3.93 2.78 0.56
N LEU A 25 2.60 2.76 0.39
CA LEU A 25 1.69 3.60 1.19
C LEU A 25 1.81 3.31 2.68
N TYR A 26 1.82 2.03 3.07
CA TYR A 26 2.07 1.62 4.45
C TYR A 26 3.40 2.12 4.99
N THR A 27 4.46 2.01 4.17
CA THR A 27 5.81 2.43 4.56
C THR A 27 5.89 3.94 4.75
N VAL A 28 5.32 4.73 3.84
CA VAL A 28 5.26 6.20 3.96
C VAL A 28 4.48 6.59 5.22
N GLY A 29 3.32 5.98 5.47
CA GLY A 29 2.58 6.20 6.70
C GLY A 29 3.41 5.87 7.95
N GLY A 30 4.09 4.73 7.95
CA GLY A 30 4.95 4.29 9.06
C GLY A 30 6.13 5.24 9.32
N ILE A 31 6.74 5.78 8.26
CA ILE A 31 7.78 6.81 8.35
C ILE A 31 7.20 8.09 8.97
N ILE A 32 6.04 8.54 8.51
CA ILE A 32 5.36 9.73 9.06
C ILE A 32 5.07 9.55 10.56
N TYR A 33 4.56 8.37 10.94
CA TYR A 33 4.31 8.04 12.34
C TYR A 33 5.59 8.03 13.17
N ALA A 34 6.66 7.41 12.67
CA ALA A 34 7.95 7.32 13.37
C ALA A 34 8.62 8.69 13.54
N LEU A 35 8.55 9.55 12.53
CA LEU A 35 9.11 10.90 12.58
C LEU A 35 8.20 11.90 13.29
N GLN A 36 6.94 11.53 13.55
CA GLN A 36 5.88 12.39 14.06
C GLN A 36 5.74 13.69 13.26
N ARG A 37 5.97 13.60 11.94
CA ARG A 37 5.94 14.72 11.00
C ARG A 37 5.47 14.25 9.61
N PRO A 38 4.69 15.07 8.87
CA PRO A 38 4.21 16.40 9.24
C PRO A 38 3.09 16.35 10.29
N ASP A 39 2.91 17.44 11.03
CA ASP A 39 1.88 17.58 12.06
C ASP A 39 1.08 18.88 11.85
N PRO A 40 0.23 18.95 10.81
CA PRO A 40 -0.34 20.21 10.35
C PRO A 40 -1.37 20.78 11.34
N TRP A 41 -2.20 19.93 11.96
CA TRP A 41 -3.17 20.34 12.97
C TRP A 41 -3.23 19.35 14.14
N PRO A 42 -2.31 19.42 15.11
CA PRO A 42 -2.13 18.40 16.14
C PRO A 42 -3.38 18.12 17.01
N ARG A 43 -4.36 19.02 17.02
CA ARG A 43 -5.60 18.86 17.79
C ARG A 43 -6.71 18.13 17.04
N VAL A 44 -6.62 17.98 15.72
CA VAL A 44 -7.71 17.46 14.88
C VAL A 44 -7.24 16.53 13.76
N PHE A 45 -6.07 16.77 13.18
CA PHE A 45 -5.50 16.00 12.08
C PHE A 45 -3.98 16.22 12.03
N GLY A 46 -3.26 15.49 12.87
CA GLY A 46 -1.82 15.51 12.98
C GLY A 46 -1.14 14.36 12.26
N TYR A 47 0.10 14.07 12.65
CA TYR A 47 0.89 12.98 12.06
C TYR A 47 0.21 11.60 12.20
N HIS A 48 -0.55 11.40 13.28
CA HIS A 48 -1.22 10.13 13.59
C HIS A 48 -2.40 9.87 12.64
N GLU A 49 -3.22 10.89 12.39
CA GLU A 49 -4.34 10.79 11.45
C GLU A 49 -3.82 10.68 10.01
N ILE A 50 -2.71 11.34 9.67
CA ILE A 50 -2.04 11.14 8.38
C ILE A 50 -1.57 9.69 8.24
N PHE A 51 -0.92 9.12 9.25
CA PHE A 51 -0.55 7.71 9.27
C PHE A 51 -1.76 6.80 9.03
N HIS A 52 -2.87 7.03 9.74
CA HIS A 52 -4.10 6.27 9.53
C HIS A 52 -4.64 6.41 8.12
N ALA A 53 -4.61 7.60 7.51
CA ALA A 53 -5.02 7.79 6.13
C ALA A 53 -4.17 6.96 5.14
N PHE A 54 -2.84 6.91 5.34
CA PHE A 54 -1.95 6.05 4.55
C PHE A 54 -2.23 4.55 4.75
N VAL A 55 -2.50 4.12 5.99
CA VAL A 55 -2.91 2.73 6.29
C VAL A 55 -4.20 2.35 5.58
N VAL A 56 -5.21 3.22 5.63
CA VAL A 56 -6.50 3.00 4.94
C VAL A 56 -6.30 2.93 3.43
N ALA A 57 -5.52 3.85 2.85
CA ALA A 57 -5.21 3.84 1.43
C ALA A 57 -4.43 2.57 1.01
N GLY A 58 -3.40 2.19 1.76
CA GLY A 58 -2.63 0.97 1.53
C GLY A 58 -3.50 -0.29 1.61
N SER A 59 -4.37 -0.37 2.61
CA SER A 59 -5.37 -1.44 2.77
C SER A 59 -6.30 -1.53 1.57
N ALA A 60 -6.81 -0.39 1.09
CA ALA A 60 -7.72 -0.36 -0.06
C ALA A 60 -7.03 -0.85 -1.34
N VAL A 61 -5.76 -0.49 -1.56
CA VAL A 61 -4.97 -0.97 -2.70
C VAL A 61 -4.71 -2.48 -2.62
N HIS A 62 -4.34 -2.99 -1.43
CA HIS A 62 -4.18 -4.44 -1.23
C HIS A 62 -5.49 -5.19 -1.40
N TYR A 63 -6.59 -4.66 -0.86
CA TYR A 63 -7.91 -5.26 -1.01
C TYR A 63 -8.34 -5.31 -2.48
N ALA A 64 -8.09 -4.23 -3.25
CA ALA A 64 -8.34 -4.23 -4.69
C ALA A 64 -7.52 -5.31 -5.42
N ALA A 65 -6.26 -5.53 -5.05
CA ALA A 65 -5.45 -6.61 -5.63
C ALA A 65 -6.09 -7.99 -5.38
N ILE A 66 -6.63 -8.21 -4.17
CA ILE A 66 -7.32 -9.46 -3.83
C ILE A 66 -8.63 -9.60 -4.63
N ILE A 67 -9.46 -8.55 -4.68
CA ILE A 67 -10.75 -8.60 -5.39
C ILE A 67 -10.58 -8.78 -6.90
N ILE A 68 -9.52 -8.25 -7.51
CA ILE A 68 -9.33 -8.30 -8.96
C ILE A 68 -8.61 -9.58 -9.40
N TYR A 69 -7.67 -10.09 -8.59
CA TYR A 69 -6.74 -11.15 -9.02
C TYR A 69 -6.80 -12.44 -8.21
N VAL A 70 -7.52 -12.47 -7.09
CA VAL A 70 -7.64 -13.66 -6.24
C VAL A 70 -9.07 -14.18 -6.16
N VAL A 71 -10.05 -13.28 -6.02
CA VAL A 71 -11.49 -13.59 -6.05
C VAL A 71 -11.98 -13.62 -7.48
#